data_AF-A0A496AZJ1-F1
#
_entry.id   AF-A0A496AZJ1-F1
#
_cell.length_a   1.000
_cell.length_b   1.000
_cell.length_c   1.000
_cell.angle_alpha   90.00
_cell.angle_beta   90.00
_cell.angle_gamma   90.00
#
_symmetry.space_group_name_H-M   'P 1'
#
loop_
_entity.id
_entity.type
_entity.pdbx_description
1 polymer ?
#
loop_
_entity_poly.entity_id
_entity_poly.type
_entity_poly.pdbx_seq_one_letter_code
_entity_poly.pdbx_strand_id
1 'polypeptide(L)'
;MRTYTLSMFHCILILSLFTLTHSLTAEEWTQKADMINPRLFFSVSAVDGELYVIGGTLAAPMDSVEAYVPETDTWQKRARLNAPRAG
;
A
#
# COMPACT_ATOMS: atom_id res chain seq x y z
N MET A 1 19.70 41.21 29.13
CA MET A 1 19.96 39.84 28.60
C MET A 1 18.84 38.83 28.92
N ARG A 2 17.55 39.22 28.91
CA ARG A 2 16.42 38.30 29.26
C ARG A 2 15.41 38.06 28.11
N THR A 3 15.56 38.76 26.99
CA THR A 3 14.63 38.71 25.85
C THR A 3 15.01 37.69 24.78
N TYR A 4 16.29 37.34 24.65
CA TYR A 4 16.78 36.40 23.63
C TYR A 4 16.36 34.95 23.87
N THR A 5 16.26 34.53 25.13
CA THR A 5 15.87 33.16 25.49
C THR A 5 14.42 32.86 25.09
N LEU A 6 13.47 33.76 25.37
CA LEU A 6 12.05 33.54 25.01
C LEU A 6 11.83 33.50 23.48
N SER A 7 12.56 34.33 22.73
CA SER A 7 12.59 34.33 21.27
C SER A 7 13.16 33.03 20.70
N MET A 8 14.26 32.54 21.28
CA MET A 8 14.83 31.25 20.90
C MET A 8 13.91 30.06 21.25
N PHE A 9 13.20 30.08 22.38
CA PHE A 9 12.19 29.05 22.70
C PHE A 9 11.02 29.05 21.71
N HIS A 10 10.52 30.23 21.32
CA HIS A 10 9.48 30.32 20.29
C HIS A 10 9.98 29.82 18.92
N CYS A 11 11.20 30.19 18.52
CA CYS A 11 11.81 29.66 17.29
C CYS A 11 12.00 28.14 17.34
N ILE A 12 12.46 27.58 18.46
CA ILE A 12 12.63 26.13 18.64
C ILE A 12 11.28 25.41 18.61
N LEU A 13 10.25 25.96 19.24
CA LEU A 13 8.89 25.39 19.21
C LEU A 13 8.26 25.46 17.82
N ILE A 14 8.45 26.55 17.08
CA ILE A 14 7.97 26.71 15.70
C ILE A 14 8.72 25.76 14.76
N LEU A 15 10.04 25.62 14.92
CA LEU A 15 10.86 24.69 14.13
C LEU A 15 10.54 23.22 14.46
N SER A 16 10.25 22.88 15.72
CA SER A 16 9.86 21.53 16.12
C SER A 16 8.46 21.15 15.66
N LEU A 17 7.53 22.12 15.62
CA LEU A 17 6.20 21.93 15.04
C LEU A 17 6.29 21.77 13.51
N PHE A 18 7.21 22.49 12.85
CA PHE A 18 7.45 22.38 11.40
C PHE A 18 8.09 21.04 11.00
N THR A 19 9.04 20.52 11.78
CA THR A 19 9.60 19.18 11.55
C THR A 19 8.60 18.07 11.88
N LEU A 20 7.73 18.26 12.89
CA LEU A 20 6.65 17.33 13.21
C LEU A 20 5.64 17.24 12.06
N THR A 21 5.28 18.36 11.42
CA THR A 21 4.41 18.35 10.22
C THR A 21 5.07 17.67 9.02
N HIS A 22 6.39 17.80 8.86
CA HIS A 22 7.14 17.14 7.79
C HIS A 22 7.24 15.61 7.99
N SER A 23 7.12 15.13 9.23
CA SER A 23 7.12 13.70 9.57
C SER A 23 5.76 13.01 9.34
N LEU A 24 4.68 13.76 9.10
CA LEU A 24 3.34 13.19 8.87
C LEU A 24 3.07 12.83 7.40
N THR A 25 4.02 13.13 6.50
CA THR A 25 3.87 12.97 5.05
C THR A 25 5.07 12.30 4.39
N ALA A 26 5.90 11.57 5.16
CA ALA A 26 6.95 10.76 4.56
C ALA A 26 6.28 9.57 3.84
N GLU A 27 6.06 9.71 2.53
CA GLU A 27 5.57 8.66 1.65
C GLU A 27 6.64 7.58 1.49
N GLU A 28 6.73 6.69 2.48
CA GLU A 28 7.60 5.54 2.43
C GLU A 28 6.85 4.35 1.84
N TRP A 29 7.44 3.74 0.82
CA TRP A 29 6.96 2.45 0.31
C TRP A 29 7.17 1.39 1.37
N THR A 30 6.10 0.67 1.71
CA THR A 30 6.13 -0.46 2.63
C THR A 30 5.81 -1.74 1.88
N GLN A 31 6.57 -2.80 2.17
CA GLN A 31 6.29 -4.11 1.63
C GLN A 31 5.02 -4.67 2.28
N LYS A 32 4.14 -5.23 1.46
CA LYS A 32 2.91 -5.94 1.85
C LYS A 32 3.07 -7.43 1.59
N ALA A 33 2.13 -8.24 2.07
CA ALA A 33 2.18 -9.68 1.87
C ALA A 33 2.27 -10.05 0.38
N ASP A 34 3.06 -11.08 0.09
CA ASP A 34 3.23 -11.62 -1.25
C ASP A 34 1.92 -12.28 -1.72
N MET A 35 1.59 -12.09 -3.00
CA MET A 35 0.48 -12.81 -3.64
C MET A 35 0.66 -14.33 -3.53
N ILE A 36 -0.44 -15.09 -3.50
CA ILE A 36 -0.38 -16.56 -3.43
C ILE A 36 0.24 -17.12 -4.70
N ASN A 37 -0.12 -16.57 -5.87
CA ASN A 37 0.48 -16.95 -7.14
C ASN A 37 1.16 -15.74 -7.80
N PRO A 38 2.50 -15.77 -8.00
CA PRO A 38 3.19 -14.74 -8.76
C PRO A 38 2.71 -14.74 -10.22
N ARG A 39 2.52 -13.55 -10.78
CA ARG A 39 1.90 -13.35 -12.10
C ARG A 39 2.25 -12.00 -12.72
N LEU A 40 2.12 -11.92 -14.04
CA LEU A 40 2.24 -10.75 -14.91
C LEU A 40 0.96 -10.62 -15.76
N PHE A 41 0.74 -9.46 -16.39
CA PHE A 41 -0.39 -9.23 -17.32
C PHE A 41 -1.77 -9.59 -16.73
N PHE A 42 -1.97 -9.30 -15.45
CA PHE A 42 -3.22 -9.52 -14.71
C PHE A 42 -4.06 -8.25 -14.64
N SER A 43 -5.35 -8.41 -14.38
CA SER A 43 -6.25 -7.29 -14.07
C SER A 43 -6.32 -7.07 -12.55
N VAL A 44 -6.45 -5.82 -12.12
CA VAL A 44 -6.63 -5.45 -10.71
C VAL A 44 -7.82 -4.52 -10.53
N SER A 45 -8.59 -4.69 -9.45
CA SER A 45 -9.71 -3.82 -9.11
C SER A 45 -9.95 -3.76 -7.60
N ALA A 46 -10.25 -2.57 -7.08
CA ALA A 46 -10.65 -2.38 -5.68
C ALA A 46 -12.16 -2.57 -5.53
N VAL A 47 -12.59 -3.49 -4.66
CA VAL A 47 -14.01 -3.81 -4.44
C VAL A 47 -14.21 -4.07 -2.94
N ASP A 48 -15.15 -3.36 -2.33
CA ASP A 48 -15.55 -3.55 -0.92
C ASP A 48 -14.38 -3.54 0.09
N GLY A 49 -13.36 -2.71 -0.17
CA GLY A 49 -12.18 -2.58 0.70
C GLY A 49 -11.06 -3.58 0.41
N GLU A 50 -11.25 -4.53 -0.51
CA GLU A 50 -10.23 -5.50 -0.91
C GLU A 50 -9.67 -5.19 -2.31
N LEU A 51 -8.44 -5.64 -2.60
CA LEU A 51 -7.86 -5.57 -3.94
C LEU A 51 -7.93 -6.92 -4.63
N TYR A 52 -8.74 -7.03 -5.67
CA TYR A 52 -8.89 -8.23 -6.48
C TYR A 52 -7.86 -8.25 -7.60
N VAL A 53 -7.11 -9.34 -7.69
CA VAL A 53 -6.19 -9.67 -8.76
C VAL A 53 -6.74 -10.85 -9.54
N ILE A 54 -6.95 -10.65 -10.84
CA ILE A 54 -7.75 -11.54 -11.70
C ILE A 54 -6.91 -11.98 -12.90
N GLY A 55 -6.75 -13.29 -13.07
CA GLY A 55 -6.03 -13.87 -14.23
C GLY A 55 -4.57 -13.43 -14.29
N GLY A 56 -3.97 -13.41 -15.46
CA GLY A 56 -2.55 -13.14 -15.68
C GLY A 56 -1.77 -14.39 -16.08
N THR A 57 -0.45 -14.32 -16.08
CA THR A 57 0.42 -15.40 -16.53
C THR A 57 1.77 -15.37 -15.83
N LEU A 58 2.40 -16.53 -15.72
CA LEU A 58 3.82 -16.66 -15.39
C LEU A 58 4.47 -17.64 -16.36
N ALA A 59 4.05 -18.91 -16.29
CA ALA A 59 4.40 -19.94 -17.27
C ALA A 59 3.26 -20.25 -18.25
N ALA A 60 2.01 -20.08 -17.80
CA ALA A 60 0.79 -20.25 -18.59
C ALA A 60 -0.31 -19.29 -18.08
N PRO A 61 -1.34 -19.00 -18.91
CA PRO A 61 -2.48 -18.20 -18.48
C PRO A 61 -3.16 -18.78 -17.23
N MET A 62 -3.58 -17.90 -16.34
CA MET A 62 -4.22 -18.23 -15.08
C MET A 62 -5.71 -17.88 -15.11
N ASP A 63 -6.51 -18.72 -14.44
CA ASP A 63 -7.92 -18.47 -14.12
C ASP A 63 -8.10 -18.10 -12.64
N SER A 64 -7.02 -18.11 -11.85
CA SER A 64 -7.07 -17.84 -10.42
C SER A 64 -7.35 -16.37 -10.15
N VAL A 65 -8.23 -16.14 -9.19
CA VAL A 65 -8.56 -14.84 -8.64
C VAL A 65 -8.18 -14.83 -7.17
N GLU A 66 -7.52 -13.77 -6.75
CA GLU A 66 -7.08 -13.57 -5.37
C GLU A 66 -7.50 -12.18 -4.92
N ALA A 67 -7.86 -12.03 -3.65
CA ALA A 67 -8.14 -10.73 -3.05
C ALA A 67 -7.18 -10.46 -1.91
N TYR A 68 -6.56 -9.28 -1.92
CA TYR A 68 -5.79 -8.77 -0.80
C TYR A 68 -6.73 -8.12 0.20
N VAL A 69 -6.64 -8.56 1.46
CA VAL A 69 -7.43 -8.08 2.60
C VAL A 69 -6.53 -7.17 3.44
N PRO A 70 -6.71 -5.84 3.39
CA PRO A 70 -5.82 -4.89 4.05
C PRO A 70 -5.76 -5.03 5.57
N GLU A 71 -6.86 -5.45 6.19
CA GLU A 71 -7.01 -5.59 7.63
C GLU A 71 -6.09 -6.65 8.23
N THR A 72 -5.82 -7.70 7.44
CA THR A 72 -4.99 -8.83 7.88
C THR A 72 -3.64 -8.87 7.17
N ASP A 73 -3.40 -8.00 6.19
CA ASP A 73 -2.23 -8.05 5.30
C ASP A 73 -2.04 -9.45 4.71
N THR A 74 -3.10 -9.98 4.10
CA THR A 74 -3.07 -11.33 3.51
C THR A 74 -3.80 -11.39 2.19
N TRP A 75 -3.37 -12.31 1.34
CA TRP A 75 -4.11 -12.70 0.14
C TRP A 75 -5.00 -13.91 0.41
N GLN A 76 -6.21 -13.89 -0.15
CA GLN A 76 -7.16 -14.98 -0.06
C GLN A 76 -7.63 -15.39 -1.46
N LYS A 77 -7.79 -16.71 -1.68
CA LYS A 77 -8.35 -17.22 -2.94
C LYS A 77 -9.83 -16.83 -3.05
N ARG A 78 -10.25 -16.45 -4.25
CA ARG A 78 -11.64 -16.14 -4.61
C ARG A 78 -12.12 -17.09 -5.72
N ALA A 79 -13.36 -16.93 -6.13
CA ALA A 79 -13.93 -17.71 -7.22
C ALA A 79 -13.10 -17.55 -8.50
N ARG A 80 -12.77 -18.68 -9.14
CA ARG A 80 -11.95 -18.71 -10.35
C ARG A 80 -12.76 -18.22 -11.55
N LEU A 81 -12.05 -17.73 -12.56
CA LEU A 81 -12.62 -17.49 -13.88
C LEU A 81 -13.05 -18.82 -14.51
N ASN A 82 -14.04 -18.77 -15.39
CA ASN A 82 -14.48 -19.91 -16.19
C ASN A 82 -13.45 -20.37 -17.24
N ALA A 83 -12.50 -19.50 -17.58
CA ALA A 83 -11.40 -19.78 -18.48
C ALA A 83 -10.17 -18.94 -18.11
N PRO A 84 -8.95 -19.50 -18.20
CA PRO A 84 -7.72 -18.74 -18.00
C PRO A 84 -7.58 -17.57 -18.98
N ARG A 85 -7.06 -16.43 -18.51
CA ARG A 85 -6.83 -15.25 -19.36
C ARG A 85 -5.64 -14.43 -18.86
N ALA A 86 -4.98 -13.74 -19.77
CA ALA A 86 -3.92 -12.76 -19.52
C ALA A 86 -3.98 -11.70 -20.64
N GLY A 87 -3.72 -10.44 -20.32
CA GLY A 87 -3.81 -9.34 -21.30
C GLY A 87 -4.05 -7.99 -20.67
#